data_AF-A0A8T6WAL8-F1
#
_entry.id   AF-A0A8T6WAL8-F1
#
_cell.length_a   1.000
_cell.length_b   1.000
_cell.length_c   1.000
_cell.angle_alpha   90.00
_cell.angle_beta   90.00
_cell.angle_gamma   90.00
#
_symmetry.space_group_name_H-M   'P 1'
#
loop_
_entity.id
_entity.type
_entity.pdbx_description
1 polymer ?
#
loop_
_entity_poly.entity_id
_entity_poly.type
_entity_poly.pdbx_seq_one_letter_code
_entity_poly.pdbx_strand_id
1 'polypeptide(L)'
;ILYRDVVQRSGIQKVDKIEKLKNFLLANLSNLLNYNNIAHQLNVSTDTISSYVREMERAYYIFPVPIFSYSLKKQQVNPKKIYCVDNGLRNVTGFRFSRDIGRLYENTVFLHLKRRI
;
A
#
# COMPACT_ATOMS: atom_id res chain seq x y z
N ILE A 1 -5.38 12.61 -9.38
CA ILE A 1 -4.88 13.13 -8.07
C ILE A 1 -3.54 12.46 -7.75
N LEU A 2 -3.48 11.15 -7.45
CA LEU A 2 -2.20 10.44 -7.19
C LEU A 2 -1.14 10.61 -8.29
N TYR A 3 -1.57 10.59 -9.55
CA TYR A 3 -0.69 10.81 -10.70
C TYR A 3 0.01 12.16 -10.65
N ARG A 4 -0.70 13.24 -10.28
CA ARG A 4 -0.14 14.60 -10.27
C ARG A 4 0.80 14.81 -9.08
N ASP A 5 0.45 14.27 -7.92
CA ASP A 5 1.23 14.52 -6.70
C ASP A 5 2.43 13.58 -6.52
N VAL A 6 2.34 12.34 -6.99
CA VAL A 6 3.43 11.36 -6.87
C VAL A 6 4.35 11.37 -8.08
N VAL A 7 3.82 11.33 -9.31
CA VAL A 7 4.66 11.20 -10.54
C VAL A 7 5.43 12.50 -10.81
N GLN A 8 4.82 13.66 -10.55
CA GLN A 8 5.43 14.96 -10.84
C GLN A 8 6.55 15.35 -9.85
N ARG A 9 6.57 14.77 -8.64
CA ARG A 9 7.60 15.01 -7.61
C ARG A 9 8.80 14.07 -7.66
N SER A 10 8.69 12.91 -8.32
CA SER A 10 9.64 11.80 -8.13
C SER A 10 10.43 11.40 -9.38
N GLY A 11 10.24 12.06 -10.54
CA GLY A 11 11.02 11.76 -11.75
C GLY A 11 10.90 10.31 -12.24
N ILE A 12 9.81 9.62 -11.88
CA ILE A 12 9.63 8.18 -12.10
C ILE A 12 9.45 7.90 -13.60
N GLN A 13 10.50 7.33 -14.21
CA GLN A 13 10.56 6.95 -15.62
C GLN A 13 9.63 5.77 -16.01
N LYS A 14 8.91 5.14 -15.06
CA LYS A 14 8.12 3.91 -15.27
C LYS A 14 6.72 3.99 -14.64
N VAL A 15 5.91 4.90 -15.17
CA VAL A 15 4.51 5.14 -14.76
C VAL A 15 3.67 3.85 -14.68
N ASP A 16 3.88 2.91 -15.60
CA ASP A 16 3.12 1.65 -15.62
C ASP A 16 3.35 0.79 -14.38
N LYS A 17 4.57 0.82 -13.81
CA LYS A 17 4.91 -0.02 -12.66
C LYS A 17 4.31 0.51 -11.37
N ILE A 18 4.28 1.83 -11.21
CA ILE A 18 3.65 2.44 -10.03
C ILE A 18 2.13 2.25 -10.07
N GLU A 19 1.52 2.27 -11.25
CA GLU A 19 0.10 1.97 -11.40
C GLU A 19 -0.22 0.51 -11.10
N LYS A 20 0.59 -0.43 -11.61
CA LYS A 20 0.45 -1.86 -11.26
C LYS A 20 0.61 -2.10 -9.76
N LEU A 21 1.61 -1.46 -9.13
CA LEU A 21 1.79 -1.51 -7.68
C LEU A 21 0.55 -0.98 -6.94
N LYS A 22 0.09 0.23 -7.29
CA LYS A 22 -1.12 0.85 -6.73
C LYS A 22 -2.31 -0.11 -6.78
N ASN A 23 -2.58 -0.69 -7.94
CA ASN A 23 -3.71 -1.61 -8.11
C ASN A 23 -3.53 -2.88 -7.28
N PHE A 24 -2.31 -3.44 -7.22
CA PHE A 24 -1.99 -4.61 -6.41
C PHE A 24 -2.21 -4.36 -4.90
N LEU A 25 -1.72 -3.23 -4.39
CA LEU A 25 -1.87 -2.86 -2.98
C LEU A 25 -3.34 -2.68 -2.60
N LEU A 26 -4.11 -2.00 -3.46
CA LEU A 26 -5.54 -1.77 -3.22
C LEU A 26 -6.39 -3.03 -3.34
N ALA A 27 -6.02 -3.96 -4.23
CA ALA A 27 -6.68 -5.26 -4.32
C ALA A 27 -6.43 -6.13 -3.08
N ASN A 28 -5.31 -5.90 -2.37
CA ASN A 28 -4.89 -6.68 -1.20
C ASN A 28 -4.91 -5.85 0.10
N LEU A 29 -5.86 -4.90 0.22
CA LEU A 29 -6.02 -4.10 1.44
C LEU A 29 -6.19 -4.96 2.68
N SER A 30 -5.61 -4.48 3.79
CA SER A 30 -5.63 -5.12 5.11
C SER A 30 -4.98 -6.52 5.15
N ASN A 31 -4.35 -6.96 4.05
CA ASN A 31 -3.62 -8.23 4.00
C ASN A 31 -2.12 -8.03 4.27
N LEU A 32 -1.45 -9.10 4.70
CA LEU A 32 0.01 -9.09 4.86
C LEU A 32 0.70 -9.14 3.51
N LEU A 33 1.51 -8.12 3.22
CA LEU A 33 2.23 -7.98 1.97
C LEU A 33 3.74 -8.04 2.19
N ASN A 34 4.40 -8.89 1.40
CA ASN A 34 5.85 -9.00 1.35
C ASN A 34 6.38 -8.22 0.13
N TYR A 35 7.19 -7.20 0.37
CA TYR A 35 7.71 -6.34 -0.69
C TYR A 35 8.64 -7.09 -1.66
N ASN A 36 9.34 -8.12 -1.21
CA ASN A 36 10.19 -8.94 -2.10
C ASN A 36 9.35 -9.68 -3.13
N ASN A 37 8.20 -10.23 -2.72
CA ASN A 37 7.29 -10.93 -3.64
C ASN A 37 6.72 -9.96 -4.69
N ILE A 38 6.33 -8.76 -4.25
CA ILE A 38 5.81 -7.71 -5.14
C ILE A 38 6.90 -7.24 -6.11
N ALA A 39 8.12 -7.04 -5.61
CA ALA A 39 9.27 -6.62 -6.40
C ALA A 39 9.58 -7.64 -7.50
N HIS A 40 9.58 -8.94 -7.15
CA HIS A 40 9.72 -10.03 -8.10
C HIS A 40 8.61 -10.02 -9.17
N GLN A 41 7.34 -9.90 -8.76
CA GLN A 41 6.20 -9.88 -9.68
C GLN A 41 6.20 -8.68 -10.63
N LEU A 42 6.67 -7.51 -10.18
CA LEU A 42 6.75 -6.28 -10.99
C LEU A 42 8.10 -6.10 -11.69
N ASN A 43 9.01 -7.06 -11.54
CA ASN A 43 10.38 -7.07 -12.06
C ASN A 43 11.13 -5.76 -11.74
N VAL A 44 11.17 -5.40 -10.46
CA VAL A 44 11.87 -4.22 -9.90
C VAL A 44 12.61 -4.61 -8.62
N SER A 45 13.49 -3.74 -8.13
CA SER A 45 14.13 -3.96 -6.82
C SER A 45 13.14 -3.74 -5.67
N THR A 46 13.39 -4.40 -4.54
CA THR A 46 12.63 -4.19 -3.30
C THR A 46 12.75 -2.74 -2.79
N ASP A 47 13.90 -2.12 -3.04
CA ASP A 47 14.13 -0.71 -2.73
C ASP A 47 13.20 0.20 -3.55
N THR A 48 13.00 -0.09 -4.83
CA THR A 48 12.05 0.63 -5.70
C THR A 48 10.61 0.51 -5.16
N ILE A 49 10.18 -0.69 -4.77
CA ILE A 49 8.86 -0.89 -4.14
C ILE A 49 8.74 -0.09 -2.85
N SER A 50 9.77 -0.13 -2.00
CA SER A 50 9.80 0.60 -0.73
C SER A 50 9.73 2.11 -0.94
N SER A 51 10.42 2.63 -1.96
CA SER A 51 10.38 4.04 -2.35
C SER A 51 8.98 4.44 -2.83
N TYR A 52 8.37 3.65 -3.73
CA TYR A 52 7.03 3.96 -4.23
C TYR A 52 5.97 3.92 -3.13
N VAL A 53 6.02 2.92 -2.23
CA VAL A 53 5.09 2.87 -1.09
C VAL A 53 5.29 4.09 -0.18
N ARG A 54 6.54 4.50 0.06
CA ARG A 54 6.84 5.69 0.87
C ARG A 54 6.28 6.97 0.24
N GLU A 55 6.38 7.12 -1.08
CA GLU A 55 5.80 8.27 -1.77
C GLU A 55 4.26 8.26 -1.73
N MET A 56 3.63 7.09 -1.87
CA MET A 56 2.17 6.97 -1.70
C MET A 56 1.72 7.24 -0.25
N GLU A 57 2.53 6.85 0.73
CA GLU A 57 2.29 7.14 2.15
C GLU A 57 2.41 8.64 2.44
N ARG A 58 3.43 9.32 1.90
CA ARG A 58 3.60 10.78 1.98
C ARG A 58 2.44 11.53 1.34
N ALA A 59 1.87 10.99 0.26
CA ALA A 59 0.67 11.52 -0.38
C ALA A 59 -0.63 11.14 0.36
N TYR A 60 -0.54 10.55 1.56
CA TYR A 60 -1.68 10.06 2.35
C TYR A 60 -2.60 9.09 1.60
N TYR A 61 -2.09 8.40 0.57
CA TYR A 61 -2.92 7.49 -0.21
C TYR A 61 -3.09 6.14 0.48
N ILE A 62 -2.00 5.63 1.05
CA ILE A 62 -1.95 4.37 1.79
C ILE A 62 -1.15 4.51 3.08
N PHE A 63 -1.32 3.56 3.98
CA PHE A 63 -0.66 3.52 5.27
C PHE A 63 -0.10 2.11 5.52
N PRO A 64 1.22 1.91 5.37
CA PRO A 64 1.87 0.66 5.70
C PRO A 64 2.04 0.52 7.23
N VAL A 65 1.59 -0.61 7.78
CA VAL A 65 1.71 -0.93 9.20
C VAL A 65 2.52 -2.22 9.36
N PRO A 66 3.70 -2.16 10.02
CA PRO A 66 4.51 -3.35 10.27
C PRO A 66 3.84 -4.28 11.28
N ILE A 67 4.13 -5.58 11.16
CA ILE A 67 3.80 -6.52 12.23
C ILE A 67 4.56 -6.12 13.50
N PHE A 68 3.85 -6.08 14.62
CA PHE A 68 4.45 -5.80 15.91
C PHE A 68 5.60 -6.79 16.21
N SER A 69 6.75 -6.25 16.56
CA SER A 69 7.89 -7.01 17.05
C SER A 69 8.73 -6.13 17.95
N TYR A 70 9.28 -6.66 19.04
CA TYR A 70 10.23 -5.91 19.87
C TYR A 70 11.52 -5.55 19.13
N SER A 71 11.85 -6.27 18.04
CA SER A 71 13.03 -6.00 17.24
C SER A 71 12.69 -5.10 16.05
N LEU A 72 13.33 -3.92 15.97
CA LEU A 72 13.19 -3.01 14.83
C LEU A 72 13.62 -3.66 13.50
N LYS A 73 14.69 -4.47 13.53
CA LYS A 73 15.13 -5.24 12.36
C LYS A 73 14.02 -6.18 11.87
N LYS A 74 13.32 -6.87 12.80
CA LYS A 74 12.18 -7.72 12.44
C LYS A 74 11.01 -6.90 11.89
N GLN A 75 10.69 -5.75 12.47
CA GLN A 75 9.63 -4.87 11.94
C GLN A 75 9.92 -4.37 10.52
N GLN A 76 11.20 -4.16 10.17
CA GLN A 76 11.60 -3.72 8.83
C GLN A 76 11.48 -4.84 7.78
N VAL A 77 11.87 -6.07 8.14
CA VAL A 77 11.89 -7.22 7.22
C VAL A 77 10.53 -7.90 7.10
N ASN A 78 9.74 -7.89 8.17
CA ASN A 78 8.45 -8.56 8.20
C ASN A 78 7.47 -7.98 7.18
N PRO A 79 6.52 -8.80 6.69
CA PRO A 79 5.40 -8.32 5.90
C PRO A 79 4.66 -7.18 6.61
N LYS A 80 4.09 -6.27 5.82
CA LYS A 80 3.33 -5.13 6.32
C LYS A 80 1.89 -5.25 5.88
N LYS A 81 0.95 -4.84 6.74
CA LYS A 81 -0.42 -4.59 6.31
C LYS A 81 -0.49 -3.23 5.63
N ILE A 82 -1.26 -3.13 4.55
CA ILE A 82 -1.50 -1.86 3.86
C ILE A 82 -2.96 -1.48 4.05
N TYR A 83 -3.17 -0.26 4.55
CA TYR A 83 -4.47 0.39 4.65
C TYR A 83 -4.54 1.54 3.65
N CYS A 84 -5.74 2.00 3.30
CA CYS A 84 -5.95 3.15 2.42
C CYS A 84 -6.80 4.22 3.08
N VAL A 85 -6.66 5.47 2.62
CA VAL A 85 -7.38 6.62 3.17
C VAL A 85 -8.90 6.52 3.08
N ASP A 86 -9.40 5.78 2.10
CA ASP A 86 -10.83 5.58 1.90
C ASP A 86 -11.12 4.21 1.29
N ASN A 87 -12.15 3.52 1.80
CA ASN A 87 -12.57 2.19 1.30
C ASN A 87 -13.07 2.24 -0.15
N GLY A 88 -13.59 3.37 -0.60
CA GLY A 88 -13.99 3.63 -1.97
C GLY A 88 -12.82 3.56 -2.97
N LEU A 89 -11.58 3.79 -2.54
CA LEU A 89 -10.41 3.63 -3.41
C LEU A 89 -10.21 2.19 -3.89
N ARG A 90 -10.63 1.19 -3.10
CA ARG A 90 -10.67 -0.22 -3.55
C ARG A 90 -11.63 -0.41 -4.72
N ASN A 91 -12.70 0.38 -4.80
CA ASN A 91 -13.70 0.24 -5.85
C ASN A 91 -13.23 0.79 -7.19
N VAL A 92 -12.26 1.71 -7.18
CA VAL A 92 -11.71 2.34 -8.40
C VAL A 92 -10.79 1.37 -9.16
N THR A 93 -10.22 0.36 -8.51
CA THR A 93 -9.26 -0.56 -9.15
C THR A 93 -9.88 -1.73 -9.92
N GLY A 94 -11.22 -1.81 -9.98
CA GLY A 94 -11.96 -2.77 -10.83
C GLY A 94 -11.90 -4.25 -10.39
N PHE A 95 -10.96 -4.64 -9.53
CA PHE A 95 -10.80 -6.03 -9.07
C PHE A 95 -11.54 -6.30 -7.76
N ARG A 96 -12.76 -6.84 -7.86
CA ARG A 96 -13.53 -7.40 -6.74
C ARG A 96 -13.63 -8.91 -6.88
N PHE A 97 -12.61 -9.64 -6.42
CA PHE A 97 -12.67 -11.12 -6.37
C PHE A 97 -13.67 -11.61 -5.30
N SER A 98 -13.92 -10.80 -4.27
CA SER A 98 -14.80 -11.11 -3.15
C SER A 98 -15.33 -9.81 -2.53
N ARG A 99 -16.48 -9.88 -1.84
CA ARG A 99 -17.01 -8.73 -1.08
C ARG A 99 -16.00 -8.23 -0.04
N ASP A 100 -15.10 -9.09 0.46
CA ASP A 100 -13.99 -8.77 1.39
C ASP A 100 -14.40 -7.86 2.55
N ILE A 101 -15.62 -8.05 3.05
CA ILE A 101 -16.25 -7.15 4.02
C ILE A 101 -15.39 -7.00 5.28
N GLY A 102 -14.78 -8.10 5.76
CA GLY A 102 -13.89 -8.08 6.92
C GLY A 102 -12.67 -7.16 6.72
N ARG A 103 -12.05 -7.18 5.53
CA ARG A 103 -10.89 -6.33 5.22
C ARG A 103 -11.27 -4.85 5.16
N LEU A 104 -12.45 -4.55 4.63
CA LEU A 104 -13.01 -3.20 4.58
C LEU A 104 -13.34 -2.68 5.98
N TYR A 105 -13.93 -3.51 6.84
CA TYR A 105 -14.15 -3.15 8.24
C TYR A 105 -12.83 -2.91 8.99
N GLU A 106 -11.83 -3.76 8.77
CA GLU A 106 -10.50 -3.58 9.36
C GLU A 106 -9.90 -2.23 8.94
N ASN A 107 -9.98 -1.86 7.65
CA ASN A 107 -9.52 -0.56 7.16
C ASN A 107 -10.32 0.60 7.78
N THR A 108 -11.64 0.47 7.94
CA THR A 108 -12.47 1.48 8.62
C THR A 108 -12.04 1.67 10.07
N VAL A 109 -11.83 0.58 10.82
CA VAL A 109 -11.38 0.62 12.21
C VAL A 109 -9.99 1.26 12.29
N PHE A 110 -9.07 0.89 11.39
CA PHE A 110 -7.75 1.51 11.31
C PHE A 110 -7.86 3.04 11.10
N LEU A 111 -8.66 3.49 10.14
CA LEU A 111 -8.84 4.93 9.87
C LEU A 111 -9.44 5.67 11.07
N HIS A 112 -10.38 5.05 11.76
CA HIS A 112 -10.98 5.60 12.98
C HIS A 112 -9.96 5.75 14.11
N LEU A 113 -9.14 4.72 14.35
CA LEU A 113 -8.07 4.77 15.35
C LEU A 113 -7.01 5.80 15.00
N LYS A 114 -6.59 5.86 13.72
CA LYS A 114 -5.60 6.83 13.24
C LYS A 114 -6.03 8.28 13.41
N ARG A 115 -7.33 8.59 13.36
CA ARG A 115 -7.85 9.96 13.56
C ARG A 115 -7.88 10.39 15.03
N ARG A 116 -7.80 9.45 15.96
CA ARG A 116 -7.88 9.69 17.40
C ARG A 116 -6.52 9.88 18.06
N ILE A 117 -5.44 9.49 17.37
CA ILE A 117 -4.05 9.59 17.81
C ILE A 117 -3.43 10.78 17.09
#